data_AF-A0A9X9MB98-F1
#
_entry.id   AF-A0A9X9MB98-F1
#
_cell.length_a   1.000
_cell.length_b   1.000
_cell.length_c   1.000
_cell.angle_alpha   90.00
_cell.angle_beta   90.00
_cell.angle_gamma   90.00
#
_symmetry.space_group_name_H-M   'P 1'
#
loop_
_entity.id
_entity.type
_entity.pdbx_description
1 polymer ?
#
loop_
_entity_poly.entity_id
_entity_poly.type
_entity_poly.pdbx_seq_one_letter_code
_entity_poly.pdbx_strand_id
1 'polypeptide(L)'
;MPHQGAPMGPPGSPYMGSPAVRPGLAPAGMEPARKRAAPPPGQSQAQSQGQPVPTAPARSRSAKRRKMADKILPQRIRELVPESQAYMDLLAFERKLDQTIMRKRVDIQEALKRPMKQKRKLRLYISNTFNPAKPDAEDSDGSIASWELRVEGKLLDDPSKQKRKFSSFFKSLVIELDKDLYGPDNHLVEWHRTPTTQETDGFQVKRPGDLSVRCTLLLMLDYQPPQFKLDPRLARLLGLHTQSRSAIVQALWQYVKTNRLQDS
;
A
#
# COMPACT_ATOMS: atom_id res chain seq x y z
N MET A 1 54.20 -38.40 30.90
CA MET A 1 53.08 -38.15 29.96
C MET A 1 52.24 -39.44 29.92
N PRO A 2 50.90 -39.46 29.94
CA PRO A 2 49.88 -38.40 29.97
C PRO A 2 49.02 -38.41 31.26
N HIS A 3 48.17 -37.38 31.46
CA HIS A 3 47.09 -37.37 32.46
C HIS A 3 45.75 -37.26 31.69
N GLN A 4 44.89 -38.26 31.81
CA GLN A 4 43.47 -38.19 31.46
C GLN A 4 42.68 -38.30 32.78
N GLY A 5 41.67 -37.44 32.95
CA GLY A 5 40.70 -37.50 34.03
C GLY A 5 39.31 -37.15 33.50
N ALA A 6 38.34 -38.01 33.77
CA ALA A 6 36.89 -37.81 33.53
C ALA A 6 36.23 -37.16 34.78
N PRO A 7 34.93 -36.78 34.80
CA PRO A 7 33.85 -37.78 34.88
C PRO A 7 32.49 -37.42 34.22
N MET A 8 31.62 -38.43 34.26
CA MET A 8 30.27 -38.59 33.70
C MET A 8 29.12 -37.90 34.47
N GLY A 9 27.97 -37.71 33.80
CA GLY A 9 26.64 -37.57 34.40
C GLY A 9 25.54 -38.16 33.47
N PRO A 10 24.42 -38.75 33.99
CA PRO A 10 23.61 -39.73 33.24
C PRO A 10 22.13 -39.22 32.96
N PRO A 11 21.09 -40.04 32.65
CA PRO A 11 20.35 -40.01 31.37
C PRO A 11 18.79 -39.80 31.43
N GLY A 12 18.16 -39.49 30.27
CA GLY A 12 16.79 -39.86 29.78
C GLY A 12 15.47 -39.46 30.51
N SER A 13 14.59 -38.65 29.87
CA SER A 13 13.24 -38.97 29.26
C SER A 13 11.98 -38.97 30.19
N PRO A 14 10.70 -39.00 29.72
CA PRO A 14 9.95 -38.21 28.72
C PRO A 14 8.51 -37.75 29.19
N TYR A 15 7.78 -36.98 28.36
CA TYR A 15 6.29 -36.82 28.18
C TYR A 15 5.25 -36.66 29.34
N MET A 16 4.09 -36.06 28.96
CA MET A 16 2.75 -35.93 29.63
C MET A 16 2.53 -34.71 30.54
N GLY A 17 1.39 -33.99 30.57
CA GLY A 17 0.12 -34.01 29.84
C GLY A 17 -0.77 -32.83 30.34
N SER A 18 -1.79 -32.43 29.57
CA SER A 18 -2.94 -31.63 30.06
C SER A 18 -3.91 -32.53 30.86
N PRO A 19 -4.77 -32.05 31.79
CA PRO A 19 -6.07 -31.45 31.42
C PRO A 19 -6.75 -30.48 32.46
N ALA A 20 -7.95 -30.00 32.09
CA ALA A 20 -9.09 -29.51 32.91
C ALA A 20 -9.02 -28.08 33.53
N VAL A 21 -9.92 -27.09 33.26
CA VAL A 21 -11.40 -26.92 33.26
C VAL A 21 -11.96 -26.35 34.59
N ARG A 22 -12.60 -25.15 34.49
CA ARG A 22 -13.74 -24.54 35.25
C ARG A 22 -13.49 -23.09 35.75
N PRO A 23 -14.53 -22.32 36.14
CA PRO A 23 -15.86 -22.11 35.53
C PRO A 23 -16.23 -20.60 35.42
N GLY A 24 -17.30 -20.30 34.67
CA GLY A 24 -17.71 -18.93 34.33
C GLY A 24 -18.51 -18.16 35.38
N LEU A 25 -18.64 -16.85 35.11
CA LEU A 25 -19.68 -15.95 35.61
C LEU A 25 -20.17 -15.09 34.43
N ALA A 26 -21.48 -15.12 34.17
CA ALA A 26 -22.20 -14.05 33.49
C ALA A 26 -22.86 -13.16 34.57
N PRO A 27 -23.18 -11.89 34.27
CA PRO A 27 -24.56 -11.63 33.89
C PRO A 27 -24.77 -10.57 32.79
N ALA A 28 -25.83 -10.85 32.02
CA ALA A 28 -26.87 -9.98 31.46
C ALA A 28 -26.62 -8.48 31.14
N GLY A 29 -27.09 -8.09 29.94
CA GLY A 29 -28.14 -7.06 29.87
C GLY A 29 -27.88 -5.80 29.03
N MET A 30 -28.41 -5.82 27.80
CA MET A 30 -29.21 -4.75 27.17
C MET A 30 -28.57 -3.50 26.50
N GLU A 31 -28.97 -3.34 25.23
CA GLU A 31 -29.06 -2.15 24.34
C GLU A 31 -27.82 -1.55 23.62
N PRO A 32 -27.88 -1.48 22.27
CA PRO A 32 -27.23 -0.45 21.47
C PRO A 32 -28.28 0.46 20.81
N ALA A 33 -28.56 1.63 21.39
CA ALA A 33 -29.33 2.67 20.73
C ALA A 33 -28.69 4.05 20.94
N ARG A 34 -27.77 4.43 20.05
CA ARG A 34 -27.45 5.84 19.80
C ARG A 34 -27.40 6.11 18.31
N LYS A 35 -28.56 6.55 17.79
CA LYS A 35 -28.70 7.24 16.51
C LYS A 35 -27.81 8.48 16.52
N ARG A 36 -26.85 8.54 15.60
CA ARG A 36 -26.02 9.72 15.34
C ARG A 36 -26.78 10.60 14.34
N ALA A 37 -27.34 11.72 14.80
CA ALA A 37 -27.99 12.70 13.94
C ALA A 37 -26.96 13.60 13.26
N ALA A 38 -27.17 13.86 11.97
CA ALA A 38 -26.42 14.79 11.14
C ALA A 38 -26.86 16.25 11.37
N PRO A 39 -25.99 17.26 11.20
CA PRO A 39 -26.38 18.67 11.25
C PRO A 39 -26.86 19.15 9.87
N PRO A 40 -27.90 20.00 9.79
CA PRO A 40 -28.26 20.72 8.57
C PRO A 40 -27.52 22.07 8.46
N PRO A 41 -27.35 22.65 7.25
CA PRO A 41 -26.67 23.94 7.04
C PRO A 41 -27.62 25.14 6.88
N GLY A 42 -27.22 26.30 7.45
CA GLY A 42 -27.47 27.72 7.07
C GLY A 42 -28.92 28.23 6.91
N GLN A 43 -29.34 29.48 7.11
CA GLN A 43 -28.86 30.84 7.48
C GLN A 43 -30.10 31.50 8.18
N SER A 44 -30.09 32.57 9.00
CA SER A 44 -29.68 33.96 8.76
C SER A 44 -29.98 34.86 10.01
N GLN A 45 -29.11 35.84 10.23
CA GLN A 45 -29.26 37.20 10.84
C GLN A 45 -30.06 37.46 12.15
N ALA A 46 -29.38 38.03 13.16
CA ALA A 46 -29.71 39.33 13.80
C ALA A 46 -28.62 39.76 14.83
N GLN A 47 -28.41 41.08 14.96
CA GLN A 47 -27.45 41.78 15.81
C GLN A 47 -27.84 41.82 17.30
N SER A 48 -26.85 41.79 18.21
CA SER A 48 -26.79 42.70 19.39
C SER A 48 -25.46 42.57 20.15
N GLN A 49 -25.00 43.71 20.68
CA GLN A 49 -23.77 43.98 21.45
C GLN A 49 -23.72 43.30 22.84
N GLY A 50 -22.52 42.98 23.33
CA GLY A 50 -22.26 42.85 24.78
C GLY A 50 -21.11 41.92 25.24
N GLN A 51 -20.03 42.54 25.74
CA GLN A 51 -18.97 42.05 26.67
C GLN A 51 -17.92 40.98 26.25
N PRO A 52 -16.61 41.22 26.50
CA PRO A 52 -15.56 40.21 26.37
C PRO A 52 -15.42 39.35 27.63
N VAL A 53 -15.52 38.03 27.46
CA VAL A 53 -15.21 37.01 28.48
C VAL A 53 -13.68 36.78 28.51
N PRO A 54 -13.02 36.71 29.68
CA PRO A 54 -11.58 36.50 29.74
C PRO A 54 -11.25 35.04 29.38
N THR A 55 -10.56 34.85 28.25
CA THR A 55 -9.94 33.56 27.90
C THR A 55 -8.80 33.24 28.85
N ALA A 56 -8.94 32.14 29.61
CA ALA A 56 -7.85 31.55 30.37
C ALA A 56 -6.66 31.21 29.44
N PRO A 57 -5.41 31.53 29.81
CA PRO A 57 -4.27 31.22 28.96
C PRO A 57 -4.03 29.72 28.95
N ALA A 58 -4.10 29.14 27.76
CA ALA A 58 -3.60 27.80 27.49
C ALA A 58 -2.13 27.74 27.90
N ARG A 59 -1.83 27.02 28.99
CA ARG A 59 -0.47 26.71 29.41
C ARG A 59 0.18 25.84 28.32
N SER A 60 0.86 26.49 27.37
CA SER A 60 1.84 25.84 26.54
C SER A 60 2.94 25.31 27.46
N ARG A 61 2.95 24.00 27.74
CA ARG A 61 4.14 23.34 28.28
C ARG A 61 5.22 23.36 27.20
N SER A 62 5.86 24.51 27.03
CA SER A 62 7.14 24.60 26.35
C SER A 62 8.15 23.82 27.21
N ALA A 63 8.33 22.54 26.91
CA ALA A 63 9.51 21.83 27.38
C ALA A 63 10.72 22.65 26.90
N LYS A 64 11.34 23.43 27.79
CA LYS A 64 12.55 24.19 27.51
C LYS A 64 13.53 23.22 26.84
N ARG A 65 13.89 23.47 25.57
CA ARG A 65 14.97 22.76 24.88
C ARG A 65 16.18 22.81 25.82
N ARG A 66 16.51 21.69 26.44
CA ARG A 66 17.71 21.53 27.28
C ARG A 66 18.90 21.97 26.43
N LYS A 67 19.63 22.99 26.88
CA LYS A 67 20.73 23.57 26.12
C LYS A 67 21.95 22.65 26.26
N MET A 68 22.73 22.46 25.20
CA MET A 68 23.96 21.65 25.26
C MET A 68 24.97 22.17 26.30
N ALA A 69 24.93 23.47 26.60
CA ALA A 69 25.76 24.09 27.64
C ALA A 69 25.47 23.56 29.05
N ASP A 70 24.23 23.13 29.31
CA ASP A 70 23.83 22.60 30.62
C ASP A 70 24.41 21.20 30.89
N LYS A 71 24.97 20.54 29.86
CA LYS A 71 25.60 19.22 29.96
C LYS A 71 27.14 19.27 30.06
N ILE A 72 27.76 20.45 30.02
CA ILE A 72 29.23 20.58 30.04
C ILE A 72 29.70 20.98 31.44
N LEU A 73 30.66 20.25 32.01
CA LEU A 73 31.19 20.55 33.34
C LEU A 73 32.10 21.80 33.32
N PRO A 74 31.97 22.71 34.31
CA PRO A 74 32.91 23.83 34.49
C PRO A 74 34.35 23.37 34.69
N GLN A 75 35.32 24.17 34.23
CA GLN A 75 36.75 23.83 34.26
C GLN A 75 37.25 23.51 35.68
N ARG A 76 36.84 24.31 36.68
CA ARG A 76 37.19 24.07 38.10
C ARG A 76 36.78 22.69 38.61
N ILE A 77 35.62 22.16 38.17
CA ILE A 77 35.16 20.82 38.57
C ILE A 77 35.95 19.75 37.82
N ARG A 78 36.34 20.03 36.57
CA ARG A 78 37.14 19.10 35.76
C ARG A 78 38.54 18.86 36.34
N GLU A 79 39.16 19.89 36.91
CA GLU A 79 40.48 19.79 37.54
C GLU A 79 40.45 19.11 38.92
N LEU A 80 39.31 19.19 39.63
CA LEU A 80 39.14 18.61 40.97
C LEU A 80 38.72 17.13 40.95
N VAL A 81 38.07 16.66 39.87
CA VAL A 81 37.49 15.32 39.80
C VAL A 81 38.10 14.55 38.62
N PRO A 82 38.92 13.50 38.85
CA PRO A 82 39.61 12.78 37.79
C PRO A 82 38.67 12.05 36.82
N GLU A 83 37.49 11.62 37.25
CA GLU A 83 36.46 10.96 36.43
C GLU A 83 35.73 11.92 35.48
N SER A 84 35.94 13.23 35.62
CA SER A 84 35.27 14.25 34.81
C SER A 84 35.58 14.13 33.31
N GLN A 85 36.78 13.63 32.95
CA GLN A 85 37.17 13.40 31.57
C GLN A 85 36.32 12.28 30.93
N ALA A 86 36.07 11.19 31.65
CA ALA A 86 35.22 10.10 31.17
C ALA A 86 33.78 10.57 30.91
N TYR A 87 33.24 11.47 31.73
CA TYR A 87 31.94 12.10 31.49
C TYR A 87 31.93 12.96 30.21
N MET A 88 32.97 13.76 29.98
CA MET A 88 33.09 14.57 28.76
C MET A 88 33.22 13.69 27.50
N ASP A 89 33.94 12.58 27.60
CA ASP A 89 34.08 11.60 26.51
C ASP A 89 32.74 10.90 26.21
N LEU A 90 31.97 10.54 27.25
CA LEU A 90 30.60 10.03 27.10
C LEU A 90 29.69 11.05 26.42
N LEU A 91 29.79 12.35 26.77
CA LEU A 91 29.02 13.41 26.12
C LEU A 91 29.42 13.58 24.65
N ALA A 92 30.71 13.49 24.33
CA ALA A 92 31.20 13.52 22.96
C ALA A 92 30.74 12.30 22.16
N PHE A 93 30.71 11.13 22.78
CA PHE A 93 30.19 9.90 22.20
C PHE A 93 28.68 9.99 21.97
N GLU A 94 27.89 10.48 22.94
CA GLU A 94 26.44 10.75 22.81
C GLU A 94 26.18 11.61 21.57
N ARG A 95 26.91 12.72 21.41
CA ARG A 95 26.77 13.61 20.23
C ARG A 95 27.05 12.90 18.90
N LYS A 96 28.12 12.10 18.84
CA LYS A 96 28.47 11.34 17.62
C LYS A 96 27.42 10.28 17.30
N LEU A 97 26.91 9.60 18.34
CA LEU A 97 25.86 8.60 18.23
C LEU A 97 24.56 9.24 17.73
N ASP A 98 24.11 10.34 18.35
CA ASP A 98 22.92 11.09 17.93
C ASP A 98 23.04 11.58 16.49
N GLN A 99 24.21 12.10 16.10
CA GLN A 99 24.47 12.53 14.72
C GLN A 99 24.36 11.36 13.74
N THR A 100 24.89 10.20 14.11
CA THR A 100 24.85 8.99 13.28
C THR A 100 23.43 8.45 13.16
N ILE A 101 22.68 8.39 14.25
CA ILE A 101 21.27 7.98 14.26
C ILE A 101 20.45 8.92 13.39
N MET A 102 20.60 10.24 13.55
CA MET A 102 19.84 11.21 12.78
C MET A 102 20.17 11.10 11.28
N ARG A 103 21.44 10.94 10.92
CA ARG A 103 21.86 10.72 9.53
C ARG A 103 21.24 9.42 8.98
N LYS A 104 21.39 8.30 9.69
CA LYS A 104 20.83 7.01 9.27
C LYS A 104 19.31 7.05 9.15
N ARG A 105 18.62 7.78 10.03
CA ARG A 105 17.18 8.00 9.93
C ARG A 105 16.81 8.70 8.63
N VAL A 106 17.53 9.76 8.25
CA VAL A 106 17.29 10.47 6.99
C VAL A 106 17.61 9.58 5.78
N ASP A 107 18.73 8.85 5.80
CA ASP A 107 19.10 7.92 4.73
C ASP A 107 18.03 6.83 4.53
N ILE A 108 17.51 6.25 5.62
CA ILE A 108 16.43 5.26 5.57
C ILE A 108 15.15 5.90 5.03
N GLN A 109 14.79 7.10 5.48
CA GLN A 109 13.63 7.82 4.97
C GLN A 109 13.75 8.14 3.48
N GLU A 110 14.96 8.39 2.97
CA GLU A 110 15.19 8.60 1.54
C GLU A 110 15.15 7.28 0.76
N ALA A 111 15.79 6.22 1.26
CA ALA A 111 15.79 4.91 0.64
C ALA A 111 14.37 4.33 0.52
N LEU A 112 13.53 4.50 1.55
CA LEU A 112 12.13 4.09 1.55
C LEU A 112 11.29 4.80 0.47
N LYS A 113 11.72 5.97 -0.04
CA LYS A 113 11.07 6.64 -1.18
C LYS A 113 11.39 5.99 -2.53
N ARG A 114 12.38 5.09 -2.59
CA ARG A 114 12.79 4.37 -3.81
C ARG A 114 12.69 2.86 -3.59
N PRO A 115 11.46 2.32 -3.46
CA PRO A 115 11.28 0.90 -3.27
C PRO A 115 11.89 0.08 -4.41
N MET A 116 12.61 -0.99 -4.06
CA MET A 116 13.21 -1.89 -5.03
C MET A 116 12.12 -2.58 -5.84
N LYS A 117 12.16 -2.43 -7.17
CA LYS A 117 11.16 -3.01 -8.07
C LYS A 117 11.51 -4.46 -8.38
N GLN A 118 10.58 -5.38 -8.14
CA GLN A 118 10.69 -6.77 -8.60
C GLN A 118 9.86 -6.97 -9.87
N LYS A 119 10.50 -7.46 -10.94
CA LYS A 119 9.80 -7.87 -12.16
C LYS A 119 9.27 -9.29 -11.99
N ARG A 120 8.00 -9.52 -12.35
CA ARG A 120 7.35 -10.83 -12.34
C ARG A 120 6.48 -10.99 -13.59
N LYS A 121 6.16 -12.23 -13.96
CA LYS A 121 5.31 -12.54 -15.12
C LYS A 121 3.89 -12.84 -14.65
N LEU A 122 2.92 -12.04 -15.08
CA LEU A 122 1.50 -12.32 -14.90
C LEU A 122 0.98 -13.01 -16.17
N ARG A 123 0.40 -14.19 -16.04
CA ARG A 123 -0.23 -14.93 -17.15
C ARG A 123 -1.73 -14.69 -17.13
N LEU A 124 -2.29 -14.34 -18.28
CA LEU A 124 -3.72 -14.10 -18.46
C LEU A 124 -4.36 -15.30 -19.17
N TYR A 125 -5.58 -15.63 -18.76
CA TYR A 125 -6.43 -16.63 -19.38
C TYR A 125 -7.75 -15.96 -19.76
N ILE A 126 -8.09 -16.02 -21.05
CA ILE A 126 -9.33 -15.46 -21.58
C ILE A 126 -10.09 -16.62 -22.22
N SER A 127 -11.27 -16.94 -21.69
CA SER A 127 -12.09 -18.05 -22.17
C SER A 127 -13.51 -17.59 -22.46
N ASN A 128 -14.10 -18.15 -23.50
CA ASN A 128 -15.51 -17.96 -23.85
C ASN A 128 -16.23 -19.30 -23.71
N THR A 129 -17.37 -19.30 -23.01
CA THR A 129 -18.26 -20.46 -22.88
C THR A 129 -19.63 -20.08 -23.42
N PHE A 130 -20.16 -20.86 -24.36
CA PHE A 130 -21.50 -20.68 -24.92
C PHE A 130 -22.48 -21.69 -24.31
N ASN A 131 -23.63 -21.20 -23.86
CA ASN A 131 -24.73 -21.97 -23.33
C ASN A 131 -25.93 -21.87 -24.30
N PRO A 132 -26.25 -22.95 -25.04
CA PRO A 132 -27.36 -22.94 -25.98
C PRO A 132 -28.71 -22.85 -25.27
N ALA A 133 -29.73 -22.37 -25.98
CA ALA A 133 -31.11 -22.38 -25.51
C ALA A 133 -31.62 -23.81 -25.35
N LYS A 134 -32.26 -24.12 -24.21
CA LYS A 134 -32.96 -25.38 -23.98
C LYS A 134 -34.44 -25.25 -24.39
N PRO A 135 -34.93 -26.08 -25.32
CA PRO A 135 -36.31 -26.03 -25.78
C PRO A 135 -37.33 -26.61 -24.79
N ASP A 136 -36.92 -27.49 -23.85
CA ASP A 136 -37.85 -28.32 -23.04
C ASP A 136 -37.96 -27.92 -21.55
N ALA A 137 -37.87 -26.63 -21.22
CA ALA A 137 -38.10 -26.17 -19.83
C ALA A 137 -39.59 -25.92 -19.60
N GLU A 138 -40.35 -26.96 -19.23
CA GLU A 138 -41.82 -26.91 -19.08
C GLU A 138 -42.35 -25.98 -17.97
N ASP A 139 -41.51 -25.35 -17.12
CA ASP A 139 -41.98 -24.56 -15.97
C ASP A 139 -41.39 -23.13 -15.82
N SER A 140 -40.65 -22.61 -16.81
CA SER A 140 -40.28 -21.19 -16.80
C SER A 140 -39.75 -20.76 -18.16
N ASP A 141 -40.35 -19.70 -18.72
CA ASP A 141 -39.86 -18.81 -19.78
C ASP A 141 -38.58 -19.31 -20.47
N GLY A 142 -38.73 -19.90 -21.66
CA GLY A 142 -37.71 -20.69 -22.36
C GLY A 142 -36.29 -20.11 -22.25
N SER A 143 -35.31 -20.95 -21.90
CA SER A 143 -33.97 -20.44 -21.58
C SER A 143 -33.33 -19.81 -22.82
N ILE A 144 -33.09 -18.51 -22.80
CA ILE A 144 -32.44 -17.78 -23.89
C ILE A 144 -30.96 -18.23 -23.98
N ALA A 145 -30.46 -18.42 -25.21
CA ALA A 145 -29.06 -18.70 -25.45
C ALA A 145 -28.18 -17.60 -24.84
N SER A 146 -27.04 -17.97 -24.26
CA SER A 146 -26.16 -17.00 -23.61
C SER A 146 -24.70 -17.38 -23.75
N TRP A 147 -23.84 -16.37 -23.73
CA TRP A 147 -22.40 -16.57 -23.68
C TRP A 147 -21.83 -15.99 -22.39
N GLU A 148 -20.68 -16.51 -22.01
CA GLU A 148 -19.93 -16.11 -20.84
C GLU A 148 -18.46 -15.90 -21.21
N LEU A 149 -17.97 -14.68 -21.02
CA LEU A 149 -16.56 -14.32 -21.15
C LEU A 149 -15.91 -14.28 -19.77
N ARG A 150 -14.82 -15.03 -19.60
CA ARG A 150 -14.04 -15.05 -18.37
C ARG A 150 -12.63 -14.53 -18.62
N VAL A 151 -12.19 -13.59 -17.79
CA VAL A 151 -10.84 -13.01 -17.82
C VAL A 151 -10.20 -13.27 -16.47
N GLU A 152 -9.25 -14.20 -16.42
CA GLU A 152 -8.52 -14.57 -15.22
C GLU A 152 -7.04 -14.28 -15.37
N GLY A 153 -6.33 -14.20 -14.24
CA GLY A 153 -4.88 -14.12 -14.29
C GLY A 153 -4.19 -14.75 -13.09
N LYS A 154 -2.98 -15.24 -13.34
CA LYS A 154 -2.16 -15.91 -12.34
C LYS A 154 -0.72 -15.43 -12.43
N LEU A 155 -0.17 -15.02 -11.30
CA LEU A 155 1.25 -14.70 -11.20
C LEU A 155 2.06 -15.99 -11.30
N LEU A 156 3.03 -16.01 -12.23
CA LEU A 156 4.02 -17.08 -12.30
C LEU A 156 5.07 -16.76 -11.23
N ASP A 157 4.96 -17.40 -10.07
CA ASP A 157 5.77 -17.12 -8.89
C ASP A 157 6.24 -18.42 -8.22
N ASP A 158 7.29 -18.32 -7.41
CA ASP A 158 7.74 -19.41 -6.54
C ASP A 158 6.67 -19.71 -5.46
N PRO A 159 6.38 -20.99 -5.16
CA PRO A 159 5.28 -21.38 -4.27
C PRO A 159 5.44 -20.90 -2.81
N SER A 160 6.61 -20.38 -2.43
CA SER A 160 6.92 -19.89 -1.07
C SER A 160 6.42 -18.47 -0.79
N LYS A 161 5.85 -17.76 -1.78
CA LYS A 161 5.42 -16.37 -1.62
C LYS A 161 3.90 -16.22 -1.62
N GLN A 162 3.44 -15.22 -0.87
CA GLN A 162 2.03 -14.89 -0.74
C GLN A 162 1.42 -14.57 -2.12
N LYS A 163 0.39 -15.33 -2.50
CA LYS A 163 -0.31 -15.17 -3.77
C LYS A 163 -1.05 -13.84 -3.77
N ARG A 164 -0.65 -12.94 -4.67
CA ARG A 164 -1.41 -11.73 -4.97
C ARG A 164 -2.53 -12.05 -5.95
N LYS A 165 -3.70 -11.48 -5.71
CA LYS A 165 -4.87 -11.62 -6.57
C LYS A 165 -4.66 -10.98 -7.94
N PHE A 166 -5.29 -11.54 -8.97
CA PHE A 166 -5.23 -11.02 -10.35
C PHE A 166 -5.59 -9.53 -10.43
N SER A 167 -6.75 -9.15 -9.87
CA SER A 167 -7.22 -7.77 -9.94
C SER A 167 -6.21 -6.82 -9.32
N SER A 168 -5.43 -7.26 -8.31
CA SER A 168 -4.44 -6.47 -7.53
C SER A 168 -3.41 -5.72 -8.39
N PHE A 169 -3.23 -6.12 -9.65
CA PHE A 169 -2.26 -5.52 -10.57
C PHE A 169 -2.84 -4.43 -11.47
N PHE A 170 -4.16 -4.27 -11.50
CA PHE A 170 -4.85 -3.35 -12.41
C PHE A 170 -5.56 -2.24 -11.64
N LYS A 171 -5.49 -1.03 -12.20
CA LYS A 171 -6.26 0.13 -11.77
C LYS A 171 -7.67 0.06 -12.32
N SER A 172 -7.83 -0.42 -13.55
CA SER A 172 -9.13 -0.64 -14.16
C SER A 172 -9.06 -1.66 -15.29
N LEU A 173 -10.22 -2.20 -15.62
CA LEU A 173 -10.46 -3.12 -16.73
C LEU A 173 -11.72 -2.66 -17.45
N VAL A 174 -11.67 -2.60 -18.78
CA VAL A 174 -12.82 -2.28 -19.63
C VAL A 174 -12.98 -3.39 -20.67
N ILE A 175 -14.21 -3.87 -20.82
CA ILE A 175 -14.62 -4.80 -21.87
C ILE A 175 -15.60 -4.05 -22.75
N GLU A 176 -15.17 -3.76 -23.97
CA GLU A 176 -16.00 -3.15 -25.01
C GLU A 176 -16.53 -4.25 -25.93
N LEU A 177 -17.85 -4.31 -26.05
CA LEU A 177 -18.61 -5.17 -26.93
C LEU A 177 -19.06 -4.37 -28.16
N ASP A 178 -19.62 -5.07 -29.14
CA ASP A 178 -20.18 -4.41 -30.32
C ASP A 178 -21.33 -3.46 -29.96
N LYS A 179 -21.15 -2.17 -30.27
CA LYS A 179 -22.09 -1.10 -29.96
C LYS A 179 -23.39 -1.21 -30.74
N ASP A 180 -23.35 -1.72 -31.97
CA ASP A 180 -24.54 -1.83 -32.80
C ASP A 180 -25.44 -2.97 -32.30
N LEU A 181 -24.84 -4.01 -31.71
CA LEU A 181 -25.57 -5.15 -31.15
C LEU A 181 -26.13 -4.88 -29.74
N TYR A 182 -25.35 -4.25 -28.86
CA TYR A 182 -25.73 -4.05 -27.44
C TYR A 182 -26.23 -2.63 -27.12
N GLY A 183 -26.17 -1.71 -28.08
CA GLY A 183 -26.56 -0.33 -27.88
C GLY A 183 -25.57 0.47 -27.01
N PRO A 184 -25.79 1.78 -26.85
CA PRO A 184 -24.85 2.69 -26.20
C PRO A 184 -24.63 2.38 -24.72
N ASP A 185 -25.60 1.78 -24.02
CA ASP A 185 -25.54 1.62 -22.57
C ASP A 185 -25.03 0.25 -22.11
N ASN A 186 -25.17 -0.80 -22.93
CA ASN A 186 -24.83 -2.17 -22.52
C ASN A 186 -23.57 -2.73 -23.18
N HIS A 187 -23.01 -2.04 -24.18
CA HIS A 187 -21.80 -2.47 -24.88
C HIS A 187 -20.52 -2.31 -24.04
N LEU A 188 -20.55 -1.56 -22.93
CA LEU A 188 -19.38 -1.34 -22.09
C LEU A 188 -19.55 -2.02 -20.72
N VAL A 189 -18.53 -2.75 -20.30
CA VAL A 189 -18.40 -3.26 -18.94
C VAL A 189 -17.11 -2.71 -18.35
N GLU A 190 -17.23 -1.84 -17.36
CA GLU A 190 -16.11 -1.16 -16.72
C GLU A 190 -15.95 -1.61 -15.27
N TRP A 191 -14.71 -1.88 -14.88
CA TRP A 191 -14.33 -2.10 -13.50
C TRP A 191 -13.20 -1.15 -13.14
N HIS A 192 -13.37 -0.42 -12.04
CA HIS A 192 -12.35 0.48 -11.47
C HIS A 192 -12.01 0.05 -10.06
N ARG A 193 -10.71 -0.06 -9.75
CA ARG A 193 -10.25 -0.24 -8.38
C ARG A 193 -10.56 1.02 -7.57
N THR A 194 -11.17 0.81 -6.42
CA THR A 194 -11.30 1.77 -5.31
C THR A 194 -10.55 1.25 -4.08
N PRO A 195 -10.24 2.10 -3.07
CA PRO A 195 -9.55 1.67 -1.85
C PRO A 195 -10.26 0.57 -1.06
N THR A 196 -11.57 0.40 -1.26
CA THR A 196 -12.40 -0.62 -0.58
C THR A 196 -12.72 -1.81 -1.49
N THR A 197 -12.20 -1.85 -2.71
CA THR A 197 -12.48 -2.95 -3.65
C THR A 197 -11.92 -4.26 -3.14
N GLN A 198 -12.77 -5.29 -3.12
CA GLN A 198 -12.33 -6.66 -2.84
C GLN A 198 -11.59 -7.21 -4.06
N GLU A 199 -10.37 -7.68 -3.84
CA GLU A 199 -9.55 -8.22 -4.92
C GLU A 199 -9.98 -9.65 -5.30
N THR A 200 -10.09 -9.91 -6.61
CA THR A 200 -10.53 -11.17 -7.24
C THR A 200 -9.46 -11.74 -8.17
N ASP A 201 -9.53 -13.03 -8.47
CA ASP A 201 -8.65 -13.71 -9.43
C ASP A 201 -9.17 -13.70 -10.88
N GLY A 202 -10.40 -13.23 -11.09
CA GLY A 202 -10.99 -13.12 -12.42
C GLY A 202 -12.25 -12.28 -12.47
N PHE A 203 -12.62 -11.90 -13.68
CA PHE A 203 -13.86 -11.22 -14.03
C PHE A 203 -14.67 -12.10 -14.97
N GLN A 204 -15.99 -12.08 -14.82
CA GLN A 204 -16.92 -12.88 -15.59
C GLN A 204 -18.05 -11.98 -16.07
N VAL A 205 -18.29 -11.99 -17.38
CA VAL A 205 -19.39 -11.26 -18.02
C VAL A 205 -20.25 -12.27 -18.75
N LYS A 206 -21.55 -12.27 -18.42
CA LYS A 206 -22.55 -13.10 -19.08
C LYS A 206 -23.59 -12.23 -19.77
N ARG A 207 -23.90 -12.54 -21.02
CA ARG A 207 -24.94 -11.85 -21.80
C ARG A 207 -25.77 -12.86 -22.59
N PRO A 208 -27.06 -12.58 -22.82
CA PRO A 208 -27.86 -13.34 -23.77
C PRO A 208 -27.39 -13.05 -25.19
N GLY A 209 -27.61 -14.02 -26.08
CA GLY A 209 -27.27 -13.95 -27.49
C GLY A 209 -26.62 -15.24 -27.99
N ASP A 210 -26.89 -15.55 -29.24
CA ASP A 210 -26.36 -16.65 -30.03
C ASP A 210 -25.46 -16.16 -31.18
N LEU A 211 -25.34 -14.84 -31.35
CA LEU A 211 -24.48 -14.22 -32.34
C LEU A 211 -23.02 -14.12 -31.86
N SER A 212 -22.10 -14.19 -32.81
CA SER A 212 -20.69 -13.89 -32.55
C SER A 212 -20.51 -12.39 -32.30
N VAL A 213 -19.85 -12.04 -31.19
CA VAL A 213 -19.63 -10.66 -30.76
C VAL A 213 -18.13 -10.37 -30.77
N ARG A 214 -17.74 -9.27 -31.40
CA ARG A 214 -16.37 -8.75 -31.29
C ARG A 214 -16.20 -8.03 -29.96
N CYS A 215 -15.14 -8.39 -29.23
CA CYS A 215 -14.84 -7.80 -27.93
C CYS A 215 -13.43 -7.18 -27.92
N THR A 216 -13.29 -6.00 -27.34
CA THR A 216 -12.01 -5.33 -27.07
C THR A 216 -11.78 -5.28 -25.55
N LEU A 217 -10.64 -5.81 -25.10
CA LEU A 217 -10.26 -5.84 -23.69
C LEU A 217 -9.19 -4.78 -23.42
N LEU A 218 -9.48 -3.81 -22.55
CA LEU A 218 -8.53 -2.78 -22.12
C LEU A 218 -8.16 -3.00 -20.66
N LEU A 219 -6.89 -3.31 -20.41
CA LEU A 219 -6.34 -3.62 -19.09
C LEU A 219 -5.38 -2.51 -18.67
N MET A 220 -5.77 -1.69 -17.68
CA MET A 220 -4.92 -0.61 -17.17
C MET A 220 -4.17 -1.06 -15.92
N LEU A 221 -2.85 -1.23 -16.03
CA LEU A 221 -2.00 -1.62 -14.91
C LEU A 221 -1.90 -0.50 -13.85
N ASP A 222 -1.87 -0.91 -12.59
CA ASP A 222 -1.72 -0.02 -11.43
C ASP A 222 -0.24 0.24 -11.12
N TYR A 223 0.41 1.06 -11.96
CA TYR A 223 1.80 1.42 -11.75
C TYR A 223 1.96 2.43 -10.62
N GLN A 224 2.82 2.10 -9.65
CA GLN A 224 3.20 2.99 -8.56
C GLN A 224 4.72 3.20 -8.55
N PRO A 225 5.24 4.39 -8.93
CA PRO A 225 4.51 5.56 -9.43
C PRO A 225 3.94 5.34 -10.86
N PRO A 226 2.98 6.17 -11.29
CA PRO A 226 2.40 6.10 -12.63
C PRO A 226 3.47 6.12 -13.74
N GLN A 227 3.26 5.29 -14.75
CA GLN A 227 4.13 5.20 -15.93
C GLN A 227 3.37 5.64 -17.18
N PHE A 228 4.09 6.24 -18.10
CA PHE A 228 3.57 6.82 -19.33
C PHE A 228 4.29 6.21 -20.51
N LYS A 229 3.52 5.81 -21.53
CA LYS A 229 4.06 5.45 -22.84
C LYS A 229 4.46 6.73 -23.56
N LEU A 230 5.69 6.82 -24.02
CA LEU A 230 6.18 7.98 -24.74
C LEU A 230 5.74 7.95 -26.21
N ASP A 231 5.60 9.14 -26.80
CA ASP A 231 5.49 9.30 -28.24
C ASP A 231 6.69 8.61 -28.93
N PRO A 232 6.51 7.90 -30.06
CA PRO A 232 7.59 7.17 -30.71
C PRO A 232 8.85 8.00 -31.03
N ARG A 233 8.70 9.30 -31.33
CA ARG A 233 9.83 10.20 -31.62
C ARG A 233 10.63 10.47 -30.36
N LEU A 234 9.94 10.82 -29.28
CA LEU A 234 10.57 11.07 -27.98
C LEU A 234 11.16 9.78 -27.40
N ALA A 235 10.47 8.65 -27.57
CA ALA A 235 10.92 7.34 -27.13
C ALA A 235 12.25 6.95 -27.77
N ARG A 236 12.38 7.19 -29.08
CA ARG A 236 13.63 6.96 -29.83
C ARG A 236 14.74 7.90 -29.40
N LEU A 237 14.42 9.18 -29.18
CA LEU A 237 15.38 10.19 -28.72
C LEU A 237 15.98 9.85 -27.36
N LEU A 238 15.12 9.45 -26.41
CA LEU A 238 15.52 9.18 -25.02
C LEU A 238 15.92 7.72 -24.77
N GLY A 239 15.66 6.81 -25.71
CA GLY A 239 15.86 5.37 -25.52
C GLY A 239 14.89 4.74 -24.51
N LEU A 240 13.71 5.33 -24.30
CA LEU A 240 12.72 4.91 -23.31
C LEU A 240 11.36 4.68 -23.96
N HIS A 241 10.76 3.50 -23.78
CA HIS A 241 9.40 3.25 -24.28
C HIS A 241 8.31 3.70 -23.28
N THR A 242 8.41 3.22 -22.05
CA THR A 242 7.46 3.49 -20.97
C THR A 242 8.22 3.71 -19.67
N GLN A 243 8.00 4.86 -19.02
CA GLN A 243 8.67 5.21 -17.76
C GLN A 243 7.83 6.16 -16.90
N SER A 244 8.27 6.38 -15.65
CA SER A 244 7.68 7.41 -14.80
C SER A 244 8.04 8.81 -15.28
N ARG A 245 7.17 9.80 -14.98
CA ARG A 245 7.41 11.20 -15.36
C ARG A 245 8.78 11.72 -14.91
N SER A 246 9.19 11.41 -13.67
CA SER A 246 10.50 11.83 -13.14
C SER A 246 11.66 11.23 -13.96
N ALA A 247 11.60 9.93 -14.28
CA ALA A 247 12.63 9.29 -15.09
C ALA A 247 12.68 9.86 -16.52
N ILE A 248 11.53 10.15 -17.12
CA ILE A 248 11.43 10.77 -18.45
C ILE A 248 12.08 12.16 -18.44
N VAL A 249 11.73 13.01 -17.46
CA VAL A 249 12.30 14.36 -17.33
C VAL A 249 13.81 14.31 -17.08
N GLN A 250 14.28 13.36 -16.27
CA GLN A 250 15.72 13.16 -16.05
C GLN A 250 16.45 12.72 -17.32
N ALA A 251 15.87 11.81 -18.11
CA ALA A 251 16.46 11.38 -19.37
C ALA A 251 16.53 12.54 -20.39
N LEU A 252 15.47 13.36 -20.45
CA LEU A 252 15.46 14.56 -21.30
C LEU A 252 16.50 15.58 -20.84
N TRP A 253 16.59 15.84 -19.54
CA TRP A 253 17.62 16.70 -18.96
C TRP A 253 19.03 16.21 -19.29
N GLN A 254 19.26 14.90 -19.17
CA GLN A 254 20.55 14.30 -19.51
C GLN A 254 20.86 14.49 -21.00
N TYR A 255 19.86 14.35 -21.88
CA TYR A 255 20.01 14.62 -23.30
C TYR A 255 20.39 16.09 -23.56
N VAL A 256 19.68 17.05 -22.97
CA VAL A 256 19.99 18.50 -23.08
C VAL A 256 21.41 18.80 -22.61
N LYS A 257 21.80 18.26 -21.46
CA LYS A 257 23.15 18.45 -20.89
C LYS A 257 24.24 17.87 -21.78
N THR A 258 24.03 16.65 -22.29
CA THR A 258 25.02 15.95 -23.14
C THR A 258 25.24 16.69 -24.45
N ASN A 259 24.19 17.30 -25.00
CA ASN A 259 24.23 18.04 -26.25
C ASN A 259 24.40 19.56 -26.07
N ARG A 260 24.60 20.04 -24.83
CA ARG A 260 24.77 21.47 -24.49
C ARG A 260 23.67 22.38 -25.06
N LEU A 261 22.41 21.95 -24.93
CA LEU A 261 21.25 22.66 -25.49
C LEU A 261 20.64 23.69 -24.53
N GLN A 262 21.27 23.93 -23.37
CA GLN A 262 20.85 24.97 -22.45
C GLN A 262 21.55 26.28 -22.82
N ASP A 263 20.77 27.35 -22.99
CA ASP A 263 21.32 28.69 -23.19
C ASP A 263 22.15 29.13 -21.97
N SER A 264 23.16 29.94 -22.22
CA SER A 264 24.16 30.35 -21.21
C SER A 264 23.62 31.40 -20.25
#